data_AF-A0A0Q4BEX6-F1
#
_entry.id   AF-A0A0Q4BEX6-F1
#
_cell.length_a   1.000
_cell.length_b   1.000
_cell.length_c   1.000
_cell.angle_alpha   90.00
_cell.angle_beta   90.00
_cell.angle_gamma   90.00
#
_symmetry.space_group_name_H-M   'P 1'
#
loop_
_entity.id
_entity.type
_entity.pdbx_description
1 polymer ?
#
loop_
_entity_poly.entity_id
_entity_poly.type
_entity_poly.pdbx_seq_one_letter_code
_entity_poly.pdbx_strand_id
1 'polypeptide(L)'
;MSDLMLDLRAGLARAYARTVGATREPSWVVFDVLLPLLGVAAYIYYYRALGADPAFEGFVVLGGAMTAFWLNVLWGMAAQLYWEREVGNLQLFMVAPMSRMALLAGMALGGLFTSAVRALSTLVLGMLIFQVHMSVADPLALASVFALTMLAVYGMGMMLSSLFLMYGRDAWNISNLLQEPVYLASGFYFPVRELGLGGGGAIVAHTRDAGPGRHAAAAVRRRRPGPSPRLDGGRHTGGAGRGVLRAGQALARPHGAARPPGGEADPEMAVMDHLRTLRLAAWLGWQIESNWARPLLFLTYSFVRPIAATLILVIMYLIIKQDVASEPALFSYVYLGATFYMFVSSVVFGITYVIHADREHYQTLRNIYISPISLYVYLIGRATGKVLLAALAVIISLTFGVLVLGLPLDLLLVDWPLFVPTMVLGLACLVALGLALAGISLLTAKHSTSINEGVGGLVYLLCGAVFPITVLPAWGQAIGLTIPVTYWLELVRRSLYPGEGIEVLGGLQGFTDGTIMLFLLVSTLAFTALSLAMFRQADRVARRKGKLDMITTY
;
A
#
# COMPACT_ATOMS: atom_id res chain seq x y z
N MET A 1 17.68 -45.80 -1.77
CA MET A 1 17.05 -44.88 -0.80
C MET A 1 15.56 -44.99 -1.03
N SER A 2 14.72 -45.14 0.00
CA SER A 2 13.26 -45.18 -0.21
C SER A 2 12.78 -43.81 -0.68
N ASP A 3 11.76 -43.77 -1.53
CA ASP A 3 11.19 -42.53 -2.09
C ASP A 3 10.74 -41.57 -0.97
N LEU A 4 10.19 -42.11 0.12
CA LEU A 4 9.83 -41.34 1.31
C LEU A 4 11.04 -40.64 1.96
N MET A 5 12.18 -41.34 2.07
CA MET A 5 13.40 -40.78 2.66
C MET A 5 14.01 -39.70 1.75
N LEU A 6 13.90 -39.87 0.42
CA LEU A 6 14.31 -38.86 -0.55
C LEU A 6 13.47 -37.59 -0.39
N ASP A 7 12.15 -37.74 -0.36
CA ASP A 7 11.21 -36.64 -0.20
C ASP A 7 11.38 -35.90 1.13
N LEU A 8 11.54 -36.62 2.24
CA LEU A 8 11.80 -36.02 3.55
C LEU A 8 13.11 -35.22 3.55
N ARG A 9 14.20 -35.76 3.00
CA ARG A 9 15.49 -35.06 2.92
C ARG A 9 15.39 -33.81 2.05
N ALA A 10 14.70 -33.89 0.93
CA ALA A 10 14.55 -32.77 0.02
C ALA A 10 13.65 -31.66 0.62
N GLY A 11 12.55 -32.04 1.29
CA GLY A 11 11.72 -31.11 2.04
C GLY A 11 12.49 -30.41 3.16
N LEU A 12 13.24 -31.16 3.98
CA LEU A 12 14.07 -30.59 5.06
C LEU A 12 15.18 -29.68 4.51
N ALA A 13 15.85 -30.06 3.42
CA ALA A 13 16.86 -29.22 2.78
C ALA A 13 16.28 -27.89 2.29
N ARG A 14 15.07 -27.92 1.71
CA ARG A 14 14.41 -26.69 1.26
C ARG A 14 13.93 -25.83 2.43
N ALA A 15 13.41 -26.45 3.49
CA ALA A 15 13.07 -25.76 4.73
C ALA A 15 14.29 -25.04 5.31
N TYR A 16 15.41 -25.75 5.44
CA TYR A 16 16.68 -25.21 5.94
C TYR A 16 17.17 -24.01 5.11
N ALA A 17 17.17 -24.13 3.78
CA ALA A 17 17.60 -23.02 2.91
C ALA A 17 16.75 -21.76 3.13
N ARG A 18 15.43 -21.91 3.33
CA ARG A 18 14.51 -20.81 3.59
C ARG A 18 14.72 -20.20 4.98
N THR A 19 14.87 -21.01 6.02
CA THR A 19 15.05 -20.52 7.40
C THR A 19 16.39 -19.81 7.56
N VAL A 20 17.46 -20.36 6.99
CA VAL A 20 18.78 -19.73 7.01
C VAL A 20 18.78 -18.46 6.17
N GLY A 21 18.14 -18.48 4.99
CA GLY A 21 18.00 -17.29 4.14
C GLY A 21 17.33 -16.12 4.86
N ALA A 22 16.24 -16.39 5.59
CA ALA A 22 15.49 -15.36 6.31
C ALA A 22 16.24 -14.80 7.55
N THR A 23 17.11 -15.59 8.17
CA THR A 23 17.82 -15.19 9.41
C THR A 23 19.25 -14.68 9.17
N ARG A 24 19.72 -14.71 7.92
CA ARG A 24 21.10 -14.36 7.57
C ARG A 24 21.42 -12.87 7.71
N GLU A 25 20.46 -11.99 7.42
CA GLU A 25 20.65 -10.53 7.52
C GLU A 25 20.04 -10.03 8.85
N PRO A 26 20.84 -9.57 9.83
CA PRO A 26 20.32 -9.13 11.14
C PRO A 26 19.30 -8.00 11.05
N SER A 27 19.41 -7.14 10.04
CA SER A 27 18.45 -6.06 9.76
C SER A 27 17.04 -6.59 9.49
N TRP A 28 16.90 -7.73 8.82
CA TRP A 28 15.58 -8.31 8.54
C TRP A 28 14.90 -8.76 9.80
N VAL A 29 15.65 -9.38 10.72
CA VAL A 29 15.10 -9.77 12.02
C VAL A 29 14.62 -8.54 12.80
N VAL A 30 15.39 -7.44 12.76
CA VAL A 30 14.97 -6.17 13.41
C VAL A 30 13.67 -5.64 12.79
N PHE A 31 13.57 -5.59 11.46
CA PHE A 31 12.36 -5.12 10.79
C PHE A 31 11.17 -6.07 11.00
N ASP A 32 11.36 -7.38 10.88
CA ASP A 32 10.32 -8.37 11.10
C ASP A 32 9.76 -8.34 12.52
N VAL A 33 10.57 -7.93 13.50
CA VAL A 33 10.14 -7.80 14.90
C VAL A 33 9.47 -6.45 15.16
N LEU A 34 10.04 -5.35 14.68
CA LEU A 34 9.57 -4.00 15.02
C LEU A 34 8.39 -3.52 14.16
N LEU A 35 8.36 -3.85 12.87
CA LEU A 35 7.35 -3.32 11.95
C LEU A 35 5.92 -3.77 12.31
N PRO A 36 5.67 -5.06 12.61
CA PRO A 36 4.32 -5.49 13.00
C PRO A 36 3.83 -4.82 14.28
N LEU A 37 4.74 -4.48 15.21
CA LEU A 37 4.40 -3.80 16.45
C LEU A 37 3.85 -2.39 16.22
N LEU A 38 4.25 -1.71 15.14
CA LEU A 38 3.71 -0.37 14.83
C LEU A 38 2.22 -0.43 14.48
N GLY A 39 1.81 -1.45 13.72
CA GLY A 39 0.39 -1.68 13.40
C GLY A 39 -0.42 -2.09 14.64
N VAL A 40 0.11 -3.01 15.44
CA VAL A 40 -0.50 -3.40 16.73
C VAL A 40 -0.65 -2.21 17.66
N ALA A 41 0.40 -1.39 17.79
CA ALA A 41 0.38 -0.17 18.60
C ALA A 41 -0.72 0.78 18.14
N ALA A 42 -0.86 1.01 16.84
CA ALA A 42 -1.86 1.92 16.30
C ALA A 42 -3.29 1.49 16.67
N TYR A 43 -3.59 0.19 16.56
CA TYR A 43 -4.90 -0.34 16.94
C TYR A 43 -5.14 -0.43 18.46
N ILE A 44 -4.09 -0.61 19.27
CA ILE A 44 -4.21 -0.53 20.74
C ILE A 44 -4.54 0.91 21.16
N TYR A 45 -3.79 1.90 20.69
CA TYR A 45 -4.08 3.31 21.00
C TYR A 45 -5.42 3.75 20.43
N TYR A 46 -5.84 3.17 19.32
CA TYR A 46 -7.20 3.33 18.81
C TYR A 46 -8.25 2.86 19.81
N TYR A 47 -8.15 1.64 20.35
CA TYR A 47 -9.08 1.16 21.38
C TYR A 47 -9.04 1.98 22.67
N ARG A 48 -7.86 2.42 23.09
CA ARG A 48 -7.70 3.31 24.25
C ARG A 48 -8.41 4.65 24.01
N ALA A 49 -8.33 5.20 22.79
CA ALA A 49 -9.02 6.42 22.42
C ALA A 49 -10.54 6.28 22.47
N LEU A 50 -11.07 5.09 22.16
CA LEU A 50 -12.50 4.79 22.28
C LEU A 50 -12.96 4.57 23.73
N GLY A 51 -12.04 4.43 24.69
CA GLY A 51 -12.33 4.06 26.07
C GLY A 51 -12.75 2.59 26.21
N ALA A 52 -12.24 1.71 25.33
CA ALA A 52 -12.56 0.28 25.34
C ALA A 52 -11.99 -0.44 26.58
N ASP A 53 -12.61 -1.57 26.93
CA ASP A 53 -12.07 -2.48 27.95
C ASP A 53 -10.67 -2.98 27.55
N PRO A 54 -9.68 -3.04 28.47
CA PRO A 54 -8.36 -3.59 28.19
C PRO A 54 -8.35 -5.00 27.57
N ALA A 55 -9.42 -5.79 27.73
CA ALA A 55 -9.58 -7.09 27.07
C ALA A 55 -9.49 -7.00 25.54
N PHE A 56 -9.93 -5.89 24.92
CA PHE A 56 -9.83 -5.67 23.47
C PHE A 56 -8.38 -5.54 22.99
N GLU A 57 -7.46 -5.09 23.84
CA GLU A 57 -6.04 -5.04 23.50
C GLU A 57 -5.47 -6.43 23.24
N GLY A 58 -5.97 -7.46 23.95
CA GLY A 58 -5.61 -8.86 23.74
C GLY A 58 -5.96 -9.36 22.33
N PHE A 59 -7.12 -8.97 21.80
CA PHE A 59 -7.52 -9.31 20.43
C PHE A 59 -6.60 -8.66 19.40
N VAL A 60 -6.20 -7.40 19.60
CA VAL A 60 -5.27 -6.71 18.69
C VAL A 60 -3.89 -7.36 18.68
N VAL A 61 -3.34 -7.69 19.85
CA VAL A 61 -2.02 -8.33 19.95
C VAL A 61 -2.04 -9.73 19.31
N LEU A 62 -3.06 -10.53 19.61
CA LEU A 62 -3.23 -11.86 19.01
C LEU A 62 -3.42 -11.77 17.50
N GLY A 63 -4.30 -10.87 17.05
CA GLY A 63 -4.54 -10.54 15.65
C GLY A 63 -3.28 -10.19 14.89
N GLY A 64 -2.54 -9.21 15.40
CA GLY A 64 -1.25 -8.77 14.87
C GLY A 64 -0.25 -9.91 14.76
N ALA A 65 -0.14 -10.76 15.78
CA ALA A 65 0.70 -11.96 15.72
C ALA A 65 0.22 -12.94 14.62
N MET A 66 -1.08 -13.14 14.46
CA MET A 66 -1.64 -14.04 13.44
C MET A 66 -1.49 -13.48 12.01
N THR A 67 -1.43 -12.16 11.83
CA THR A 67 -1.16 -11.56 10.50
C THR A 67 0.15 -12.06 9.92
N ALA A 68 1.13 -12.40 10.78
CA ALA A 68 2.41 -12.92 10.35
C ALA A 68 2.27 -14.21 9.52
N PHE A 69 1.41 -15.13 9.94
CA PHE A 69 1.15 -16.38 9.23
C PHE A 69 0.31 -16.13 7.97
N TRP A 70 -0.73 -15.31 8.07
CA TRP A 70 -1.60 -15.00 6.94
C TRP A 70 -0.84 -14.33 5.78
N LEU A 71 -0.05 -13.31 6.08
CA LEU A 71 0.77 -12.62 5.07
C LEU A 71 1.83 -13.55 4.48
N ASN A 72 2.41 -14.46 5.29
CA ASN A 72 3.35 -15.45 4.76
C ASN A 72 2.66 -16.44 3.82
N VAL A 73 1.42 -16.84 4.11
CA VAL A 73 0.66 -17.73 3.23
C VAL A 73 0.27 -17.04 1.92
N LEU A 74 -0.25 -15.80 1.99
CA LEU A 74 -0.66 -15.04 0.81
C LEU A 74 0.50 -14.59 -0.08
N TRP A 75 1.59 -14.10 0.52
CA TRP A 75 2.68 -13.49 -0.24
C TRP A 75 3.90 -14.40 -0.35
N GLY A 76 4.18 -15.19 0.68
CA GLY A 76 5.35 -16.08 0.70
C GLY A 76 5.10 -17.44 0.05
N MET A 77 4.06 -18.15 0.48
CA MET A 77 3.80 -19.52 0.02
C MET A 77 3.03 -19.55 -1.30
N ALA A 78 2.00 -18.72 -1.45
CA ALA A 78 1.24 -18.65 -2.69
C ALA A 78 2.09 -18.14 -3.86
N ALA A 79 2.99 -17.17 -3.68
CA ALA A 79 3.84 -16.70 -4.78
C ALA A 79 5.05 -17.61 -5.07
N GLN A 80 5.27 -18.66 -4.28
CA GLN A 80 6.53 -19.40 -4.28
C GLN A 80 6.89 -19.99 -5.65
N LEU A 81 6.02 -20.80 -6.27
CA LEU A 81 6.30 -21.38 -7.59
C LEU A 81 6.41 -20.33 -8.69
N TYR A 82 5.69 -19.22 -8.55
CA TYR A 82 5.79 -18.09 -9.46
C TYR A 82 7.18 -17.46 -9.40
N TRP A 83 7.73 -17.22 -8.21
CA TRP A 83 9.10 -16.72 -8.05
C TRP A 83 10.15 -17.72 -8.54
N GLU A 84 10.00 -19.01 -8.22
CA GLU A 84 10.94 -20.02 -8.75
C GLU A 84 10.92 -20.09 -10.28
N ARG A 85 9.77 -19.76 -10.91
CA ARG A 85 9.67 -19.62 -12.37
C ARG A 85 10.42 -18.40 -12.88
N GLU A 86 10.25 -17.24 -12.23
CA GLU A 86 10.93 -16.00 -12.62
C GLU A 86 12.45 -16.09 -12.47
N VAL A 87 12.93 -16.75 -11.42
CA VAL A 87 14.36 -16.96 -11.16
C VAL A 87 14.96 -18.04 -12.08
N GLY A 88 14.12 -18.93 -12.64
CA GLY A 88 14.55 -20.03 -13.51
C GLY A 88 14.96 -21.31 -12.77
N ASN A 89 14.62 -21.44 -11.49
CA ASN A 89 14.84 -22.66 -10.71
C ASN A 89 13.73 -23.71 -10.94
N LEU A 90 12.57 -23.30 -11.46
CA LEU A 90 11.44 -24.19 -11.62
C LEU A 90 11.77 -25.42 -12.49
N GLN A 91 12.53 -25.23 -13.58
CA GLN A 91 12.94 -26.35 -14.45
C GLN A 91 13.79 -27.37 -13.70
N LEU A 92 14.70 -26.90 -12.83
CA LEU A 92 15.55 -27.77 -12.00
C LEU A 92 14.70 -28.60 -11.04
N PHE A 93 13.71 -27.99 -10.40
CA PHE A 93 12.78 -28.70 -9.51
C PHE A 93 11.86 -29.68 -10.25
N MET A 94 11.53 -29.43 -11.51
CA MET A 94 10.69 -30.33 -12.30
C MET A 94 11.43 -31.60 -12.77
N VAL A 95 12.76 -31.54 -12.88
CA VAL A 95 13.61 -32.67 -13.30
C VAL A 95 14.18 -33.42 -12.09
N ALA A 96 14.29 -32.77 -10.93
CA ALA A 96 14.76 -33.41 -9.71
C ALA A 96 13.89 -34.62 -9.34
N PRO A 97 14.48 -35.74 -8.89
CA PRO A 97 13.77 -36.99 -8.61
C PRO A 97 12.98 -36.95 -7.29
N MET A 98 12.41 -35.80 -6.91
CA MET A 98 11.66 -35.57 -5.68
C MET A 98 10.21 -35.19 -5.99
N SER A 99 9.28 -35.50 -5.09
CA SER A 99 7.90 -35.08 -5.28
C SER A 99 7.76 -33.56 -5.11
N ARG A 100 6.89 -32.95 -5.94
CA ARG A 100 6.57 -31.51 -5.86
C ARG A 100 5.92 -31.16 -4.52
N MET A 101 5.19 -32.12 -3.93
CA MET A 101 4.58 -31.95 -2.61
C MET A 101 5.64 -31.88 -1.52
N ALA A 102 6.70 -32.70 -1.58
CA ALA A 102 7.81 -32.60 -0.64
C ALA A 102 8.56 -31.26 -0.75
N LEU A 103 8.74 -30.73 -1.97
CA LEU A 103 9.32 -29.40 -2.18
C LEU A 103 8.48 -28.30 -1.50
N LEU A 104 7.17 -28.28 -1.79
CA LEU A 104 6.24 -27.30 -1.25
C LEU A 104 6.10 -27.43 0.27
N ALA A 105 6.06 -28.66 0.79
CA ALA A 105 6.04 -28.93 2.23
C ALA A 105 7.31 -28.38 2.92
N GLY A 106 8.49 -28.57 2.31
CA GLY A 106 9.73 -27.97 2.78
C GLY A 106 9.68 -26.45 2.82
N MET A 107 9.18 -25.83 1.74
CA MET A 107 8.99 -24.37 1.68
C MET A 107 7.99 -23.88 2.72
N ALA A 108 6.90 -24.64 2.95
CA ALA A 108 5.86 -24.35 3.94
C ALA A 108 6.41 -24.42 5.36
N LEU A 109 7.17 -25.46 5.70
CA LEU A 109 7.82 -25.61 7.01
C LEU A 109 8.79 -24.46 7.28
N GLY A 110 9.61 -24.08 6.29
CA GLY A 110 10.50 -22.94 6.42
C GLY A 110 9.73 -21.62 6.62
N GLY A 111 8.64 -21.41 5.88
CA GLY A 111 7.79 -20.22 6.00
C GLY A 111 7.03 -20.18 7.34
N LEU A 112 6.58 -21.33 7.84
CA LEU A 112 5.95 -21.48 9.13
C LEU A 112 6.90 -21.10 10.26
N PHE A 113 8.16 -21.57 10.19
CA PHE A 113 9.19 -21.20 11.17
C PHE A 113 9.43 -19.69 11.21
N THR A 114 9.66 -19.05 10.07
CA THR A 114 9.92 -17.59 10.03
C THR A 114 8.72 -16.79 10.54
N SER A 115 7.51 -17.24 10.18
CA SER A 115 6.27 -16.59 10.62
C SER A 115 6.03 -16.81 12.11
N ALA A 116 6.39 -17.96 12.66
CA ALA A 116 6.30 -18.25 14.09
C ALA A 116 7.25 -17.37 14.90
N VAL A 117 8.48 -17.16 14.43
CA VAL A 117 9.43 -16.23 15.06
C VAL A 117 8.84 -14.81 15.11
N ARG A 118 8.29 -14.33 13.98
CA ARG A 118 7.64 -13.02 13.89
C ARG A 118 6.38 -12.91 14.74
N ALA A 119 5.53 -13.93 14.74
CA ALA A 119 4.31 -13.96 15.53
C ALA A 119 4.62 -13.96 17.03
N LEU A 120 5.58 -14.78 17.46
CA LEU A 120 5.99 -14.87 18.85
C LEU A 120 6.63 -13.57 19.34
N SER A 121 7.50 -12.95 18.52
CA SER A 121 8.11 -11.67 18.88
C SER A 121 7.05 -10.57 19.00
N THR A 122 6.10 -10.51 18.07
CA THR A 122 4.98 -9.55 18.10
C THR A 122 4.10 -9.77 19.34
N LEU A 123 3.79 -11.03 19.68
CA LEU A 123 2.97 -11.38 20.83
C LEU A 123 3.68 -11.04 22.16
N VAL A 124 4.94 -11.45 22.33
CA VAL A 124 5.72 -11.21 23.55
C VAL A 124 5.95 -9.72 23.75
N LEU A 125 6.43 -9.01 22.72
CA LEU A 125 6.67 -7.58 22.82
C LEU A 125 5.38 -6.78 22.96
N GLY A 126 4.29 -7.21 22.29
CA GLY A 126 2.97 -6.62 22.46
C GLY A 126 2.49 -6.72 23.91
N MET A 127 2.58 -7.90 24.53
CA MET A 127 2.24 -8.08 25.95
C MET A 127 3.12 -7.23 26.87
N LEU A 128 4.44 -7.21 26.65
CA LEU A 128 5.38 -6.50 27.53
C LEU A 128 5.28 -4.98 27.41
N ILE A 129 5.18 -4.45 26.19
CA ILE A 129 5.16 -2.99 25.95
C ILE A 129 3.81 -2.40 26.38
N PHE A 130 2.70 -3.06 26.05
CA PHE A 130 1.36 -2.55 26.31
C PHE A 130 0.75 -3.05 27.61
N GLN A 131 1.44 -3.93 28.34
CA GLN A 131 1.01 -4.52 29.62
C GLN A 131 -0.32 -5.28 29.50
N VAL A 132 -0.48 -6.02 28.40
CA VAL A 132 -1.68 -6.81 28.10
C VAL A 132 -1.64 -8.12 28.88
N HIS A 133 -2.64 -8.35 29.71
CA HIS A 133 -2.76 -9.55 30.52
C HIS A 133 -3.57 -10.61 29.77
N MET A 134 -2.91 -11.67 29.30
CA MET A 134 -3.57 -12.82 28.67
C MET A 134 -3.46 -14.04 29.58
N SER A 135 -4.60 -14.70 29.81
CA SER A 135 -4.63 -15.98 30.53
C SER A 135 -4.92 -17.12 29.55
N VAL A 136 -4.17 -18.21 29.67
CA VAL A 136 -4.40 -19.42 28.87
C VAL A 136 -5.24 -20.37 29.71
N ALA A 137 -6.51 -20.51 29.36
CA ALA A 137 -7.44 -21.39 30.07
C ALA A 137 -7.14 -22.87 29.82
N ASP A 138 -6.91 -23.25 28.55
CA ASP A 138 -6.58 -24.62 28.15
C ASP A 138 -5.41 -24.62 27.13
N PRO A 139 -4.18 -24.95 27.57
CA PRO A 139 -3.02 -25.00 26.69
C PRO A 139 -3.10 -26.08 25.61
N LEU A 140 -3.75 -27.22 25.89
CA LEU A 140 -3.83 -28.33 24.93
C LEU A 140 -4.83 -28.00 23.82
N ALA A 141 -5.98 -27.43 24.18
CA ALA A 141 -6.93 -26.93 23.18
C ALA A 141 -6.28 -25.87 22.30
N LEU A 142 -5.57 -24.89 22.88
CA LEU A 142 -4.85 -23.86 22.13
C LEU A 142 -3.83 -24.45 21.16
N ALA A 143 -2.99 -25.38 21.62
CA ALA A 143 -1.98 -26.03 20.79
C ALA A 143 -2.61 -26.84 19.64
N SER A 144 -3.71 -27.55 19.92
CA SER A 144 -4.41 -28.36 18.91
C SER A 144 -5.08 -27.48 17.84
N VAL A 145 -5.77 -26.40 18.23
CA VAL A 145 -6.39 -25.45 17.32
C VAL A 145 -5.32 -24.76 16.47
N PHE A 146 -4.22 -24.34 17.09
CA PHE A 146 -3.10 -23.74 16.38
C PHE A 146 -2.50 -24.71 15.34
N ALA A 147 -2.21 -25.96 15.73
CA ALA A 147 -1.65 -26.94 14.80
C ALA A 147 -2.60 -27.26 13.62
N LEU A 148 -3.90 -27.44 13.89
CA LEU A 148 -4.90 -27.70 12.87
C LEU A 148 -5.08 -26.52 11.92
N THR A 149 -5.11 -25.29 12.45
CA THR A 149 -5.22 -24.09 11.62
C THR A 149 -3.97 -23.85 10.78
N MET A 150 -2.77 -24.06 11.33
CA MET A 150 -1.53 -23.95 10.56
C MET A 150 -1.48 -24.98 9.43
N LEU A 151 -1.89 -26.23 9.68
CA LEU A 151 -1.99 -27.25 8.63
C LEU A 151 -2.96 -26.83 7.53
N ALA A 152 -4.14 -26.32 7.89
CA ALA A 152 -5.15 -25.88 6.92
C ALA A 152 -4.68 -24.66 6.11
N VAL A 153 -4.15 -23.63 6.76
CA VAL A 153 -3.77 -22.36 6.13
C VAL A 153 -2.51 -22.52 5.26
N TYR A 154 -1.51 -23.31 5.68
CA TYR A 154 -0.38 -23.63 4.81
C TYR A 154 -0.75 -24.63 3.69
N GLY A 155 -1.67 -25.54 3.93
CA GLY A 155 -2.29 -26.36 2.88
C GLY A 155 -2.95 -25.51 1.80
N MET A 156 -3.71 -24.50 2.21
CA MET A 156 -4.27 -23.49 1.31
C MET A 156 -3.17 -22.71 0.58
N GLY A 157 -2.09 -22.30 1.26
CA GLY A 157 -0.94 -21.64 0.61
C GLY A 157 -0.29 -22.48 -0.49
N MET A 158 -0.13 -23.79 -0.26
CA MET A 158 0.37 -24.72 -1.28
C MET A 158 -0.58 -24.84 -2.46
N MET A 159 -1.90 -24.87 -2.22
CA MET A 159 -2.91 -24.85 -3.28
C MET A 159 -2.84 -23.54 -4.08
N LEU A 160 -2.78 -22.38 -3.40
CA LEU A 160 -2.65 -21.08 -4.05
C LEU A 160 -1.37 -20.98 -4.87
N SER A 161 -0.29 -21.67 -4.49
CA SER A 161 0.96 -21.73 -5.26
C SER A 161 0.77 -22.25 -6.69
N SER A 162 -0.13 -23.22 -6.86
CA SER A 162 -0.49 -23.70 -8.20
C SER A 162 -1.27 -22.66 -9.02
N LEU A 163 -2.18 -21.91 -8.37
CA LEU A 163 -2.96 -20.85 -9.03
C LEU A 163 -2.07 -19.67 -9.43
N PHE A 164 -1.12 -19.28 -8.59
CA PHE A 164 -0.14 -18.24 -8.91
C PHE A 164 0.77 -18.63 -10.07
N LEU A 165 1.16 -19.91 -10.16
CA LEU A 165 1.91 -20.40 -11.31
C LEU A 165 1.10 -20.26 -12.62
N MET A 166 -0.22 -20.52 -12.56
CA MET A 166 -1.12 -20.43 -13.73
C MET A 166 -1.46 -18.99 -14.13
N TYR A 167 -1.88 -18.16 -13.17
CA TYR A 167 -2.44 -16.83 -13.43
C TYR A 167 -1.44 -15.69 -13.24
N GLY A 168 -0.24 -15.98 -12.74
CA GLY A 168 0.88 -15.04 -12.63
C GLY A 168 0.49 -13.71 -11.98
N ARG A 169 0.63 -12.61 -12.75
CA ARG A 169 0.32 -11.25 -12.31
C ARG A 169 -1.12 -11.08 -11.82
N ASP A 170 -2.09 -11.78 -12.39
CA ASP A 170 -3.50 -11.64 -11.99
C ASP A 170 -3.73 -12.19 -10.57
N ALA A 171 -3.04 -13.28 -10.21
CA ALA A 171 -3.14 -13.88 -8.87
C ALA A 171 -2.56 -12.96 -7.77
N TRP A 172 -1.50 -12.21 -8.09
CA TRP A 172 -0.94 -11.19 -7.21
C TRP A 172 -1.97 -10.11 -6.89
N ASN A 173 -2.70 -9.65 -7.89
CA ASN A 173 -3.72 -8.61 -7.70
C ASN A 173 -4.96 -9.13 -6.95
N ILE A 174 -5.36 -10.37 -7.20
CA ILE A 174 -6.45 -11.02 -6.45
C ILE A 174 -6.08 -11.15 -4.97
N SER A 175 -4.83 -11.50 -4.65
CA SER A 175 -4.38 -11.62 -3.26
C SER A 175 -4.36 -10.27 -2.55
N ASN A 176 -3.93 -9.20 -3.24
CA ASN A 176 -4.05 -7.83 -2.73
C ASN A 176 -5.51 -7.43 -2.49
N LEU A 177 -6.42 -7.82 -3.39
CA LEU A 177 -7.84 -7.51 -3.28
C LEU A 177 -8.49 -8.20 -2.08
N LEU A 178 -8.14 -9.46 -1.83
CA LEU A 178 -8.74 -10.29 -0.78
C LEU A 178 -8.17 -10.01 0.61
N GLN A 179 -7.02 -9.34 0.72
CA GLN A 179 -6.36 -9.13 2.01
C GLN A 179 -7.23 -8.36 3.01
N GLU A 180 -7.68 -7.14 2.68
CA GLU A 180 -8.50 -6.33 3.59
C GLU A 180 -9.89 -6.95 3.87
N PRO A 181 -10.63 -7.48 2.87
CA PRO A 181 -11.89 -8.16 3.12
C PRO A 181 -11.76 -9.39 4.01
N VAL A 182 -10.69 -10.17 3.88
CA VAL A 182 -10.46 -11.32 4.76
C VAL A 182 -10.14 -10.85 6.17
N TYR A 183 -9.33 -9.79 6.34
CA TYR A 183 -9.07 -9.19 7.66
C TYR A 183 -10.34 -8.74 8.36
N LEU A 184 -11.23 -8.08 7.61
CA LEU A 184 -12.54 -7.66 8.07
C LEU A 184 -13.40 -8.87 8.47
N ALA A 185 -13.56 -9.84 7.57
CA ALA A 185 -14.48 -10.96 7.77
C ALA A 185 -14.06 -11.93 8.89
N SER A 186 -12.75 -12.05 9.14
CA SER A 186 -12.22 -12.94 10.18
C SER A 186 -12.00 -12.26 11.53
N GLY A 187 -12.29 -10.96 11.65
CA GLY A 187 -12.15 -10.22 12.91
C GLY A 187 -10.71 -10.23 13.44
N PHE A 188 -9.73 -9.92 12.58
CA PHE A 188 -8.31 -9.94 13.02
C PHE A 188 -8.08 -9.06 14.25
N TYR A 189 -8.73 -7.90 14.33
CA TYR A 189 -8.51 -6.94 15.41
C TYR A 189 -9.66 -6.82 16.40
N PHE A 190 -10.72 -7.62 16.24
CA PHE A 190 -11.95 -7.48 17.01
C PHE A 190 -12.74 -8.80 17.08
N PRO A 191 -13.57 -9.01 18.12
CA PRO A 191 -14.33 -10.26 18.26
C PRO A 191 -15.39 -10.44 17.16
N VAL A 192 -15.32 -11.57 16.46
CA VAL A 192 -16.24 -11.93 15.35
C VAL A 192 -17.70 -12.06 15.80
N ARG A 193 -17.96 -12.34 17.09
CA ARG A 193 -19.33 -12.42 17.63
C ARG A 193 -20.13 -11.13 17.36
N GLU A 194 -19.45 -10.00 17.38
CA GLU A 194 -20.07 -8.68 17.21
C GLU A 194 -20.42 -8.37 15.74
N LEU A 195 -19.92 -9.16 14.77
CA LEU A 195 -20.34 -9.06 13.36
C LEU A 195 -21.76 -9.60 13.13
N GLY A 196 -22.43 -10.15 14.16
CA GLY A 196 -23.79 -10.71 14.04
C GLY A 196 -23.87 -12.06 13.32
N LEU A 197 -22.73 -12.62 12.88
CA LEU A 197 -22.65 -13.89 12.13
C LEU A 197 -22.88 -15.14 13.00
N GLY A 198 -22.86 -15.00 14.33
CA GLY A 198 -22.99 -16.10 15.30
C GLY A 198 -24.32 -16.19 16.06
N GLY A 199 -25.29 -15.33 15.76
CA GLY A 199 -26.59 -15.31 16.44
C GLY A 199 -27.28 -13.99 16.17
N GLY A 200 -28.46 -14.04 15.56
CA GLY A 200 -29.17 -12.90 14.96
C GLY A 200 -29.06 -11.59 15.75
N GLY A 201 -28.36 -10.62 15.18
CA GLY A 201 -28.18 -9.28 15.74
C GLY A 201 -27.79 -8.32 14.61
N ALA A 202 -28.54 -7.22 14.51
CA ALA A 202 -28.60 -6.31 13.39
C ALA A 202 -27.28 -5.55 13.08
N ILE A 203 -26.72 -5.75 11.89
CA ILE A 203 -25.84 -4.75 11.23
C ILE A 203 -26.35 -4.39 9.81
N VAL A 204 -27.46 -4.97 9.35
CA VAL A 204 -28.05 -4.65 8.02
C VAL A 204 -29.49 -4.10 8.11
N ALA A 205 -29.98 -3.75 9.30
CA ALA A 205 -31.35 -3.29 9.49
C ALA A 205 -31.46 -1.80 9.84
N HIS A 206 -30.86 -0.92 9.04
CA HIS A 206 -31.25 0.50 8.99
C HIS A 206 -31.63 0.92 7.57
N THR A 207 -32.58 0.18 6.98
CA THR A 207 -33.38 0.67 5.86
C THR A 207 -34.83 0.18 5.99
N ARG A 208 -35.62 0.95 6.75
CA ARG A 208 -37.08 1.13 6.60
C ARG A 208 -37.25 2.66 6.73
N ASP A 209 -37.62 3.41 5.70
CA ASP A 209 -38.86 3.29 4.95
C ASP A 209 -38.72 3.70 3.47
N ALA A 210 -39.15 2.81 2.57
CA ALA A 210 -39.63 3.20 1.25
C ALA A 210 -40.72 2.20 0.83
N GLY A 211 -41.94 2.71 0.67
CA GLY A 211 -43.13 1.94 0.31
C GLY A 211 -43.08 1.29 -1.09
N PRO A 212 -44.02 0.38 -1.40
CA PRO A 212 -43.86 -0.61 -2.46
C PRO A 212 -44.26 -0.08 -3.84
N GLY A 213 -43.30 -0.08 -4.77
CA GLY A 213 -43.53 0.14 -6.21
C GLY A 213 -43.42 -1.17 -6.99
N ARG A 214 -44.52 -1.55 -7.64
CA ARG A 214 -44.74 -2.80 -8.38
C ARG A 214 -44.19 -2.76 -9.83
N HIS A 215 -43.69 -3.92 -10.29
CA HIS A 215 -43.59 -4.44 -11.69
C HIS A 215 -42.66 -3.66 -12.67
N ALA A 216 -41.98 -4.25 -13.67
CA ALA A 216 -42.21 -5.49 -14.41
C ALA A 216 -40.90 -6.02 -15.04
N ALA A 217 -40.91 -7.32 -15.37
CA ALA A 217 -39.87 -8.05 -16.08
C ALA A 217 -39.70 -7.63 -17.55
N ALA A 218 -38.49 -7.74 -18.10
CA ALA A 218 -38.27 -7.82 -19.54
C ALA A 218 -37.08 -8.72 -19.89
N ALA A 219 -37.29 -9.50 -20.95
CA ALA A 219 -36.59 -10.73 -21.28
C ALA A 219 -35.19 -10.55 -21.88
N VAL A 220 -34.34 -11.52 -21.56
CA VAL A 220 -33.05 -11.82 -22.19
C VAL A 220 -33.26 -12.29 -23.63
N ARG A 221 -32.62 -11.65 -24.61
CA ARG A 221 -32.51 -12.18 -25.98
C ARG A 221 -31.04 -12.30 -26.38
N ARG A 222 -30.57 -13.56 -26.46
CA ARG A 222 -29.28 -13.96 -27.01
C ARG A 222 -29.26 -13.73 -28.53
N ARG A 223 -28.14 -13.23 -29.07
CA ARG A 223 -27.80 -13.35 -30.51
C ARG A 223 -26.46 -14.06 -30.66
N ARG A 224 -26.46 -15.08 -31.54
CA ARG A 224 -25.29 -15.83 -32.06
C ARG A 224 -24.79 -15.19 -33.37
N PRO A 225 -23.56 -15.52 -33.84
CA PRO A 225 -22.87 -14.84 -34.94
C PRO A 225 -22.95 -15.58 -36.29
N GLY A 226 -22.61 -14.87 -37.37
CA GLY A 226 -22.30 -15.38 -38.71
C GLY A 226 -22.28 -14.25 -39.77
N PRO A 227 -21.78 -14.47 -41.00
CA PRO A 227 -20.39 -14.82 -41.35
C PRO A 227 -19.75 -13.80 -42.33
N SER A 228 -18.45 -14.02 -42.60
CA SER A 228 -17.54 -13.29 -43.51
C SER A 228 -17.99 -13.14 -44.97
N PRO A 229 -17.35 -12.20 -45.71
CA PRO A 229 -16.95 -12.48 -47.08
C PRO A 229 -15.45 -12.21 -47.37
N ARG A 230 -14.89 -13.11 -48.18
CA ARG A 230 -13.74 -12.97 -49.09
C ARG A 230 -14.30 -12.47 -50.45
N LEU A 231 -13.66 -11.73 -51.34
CA LEU A 231 -12.33 -11.82 -51.98
C LEU A 231 -12.10 -10.57 -52.88
N ASP A 232 -10.94 -10.57 -53.55
CA ASP A 232 -10.45 -9.71 -54.65
C ASP A 232 -9.86 -8.35 -54.26
N GLY A 233 -8.69 -7.93 -54.76
CA GLY A 233 -7.91 -8.39 -55.90
C GLY A 233 -7.38 -7.13 -56.59
N GLY A 234 -6.11 -6.77 -56.36
CA GLY A 234 -5.55 -5.53 -56.88
C GLY A 234 -4.02 -5.51 -56.82
N ARG A 235 -3.41 -5.87 -57.96
CA ARG A 235 -2.01 -5.53 -58.30
C ARG A 235 -1.84 -4.00 -58.30
N HIS A 236 -0.66 -3.49 -57.97
CA HIS A 236 0.08 -2.44 -58.69
C HIS A 236 1.36 -2.08 -57.90
N THR A 237 2.51 -2.55 -58.37
CA THR A 237 3.58 -1.80 -59.07
C THR A 237 4.59 -1.14 -58.14
N GLY A 238 5.82 -1.64 -58.21
CA GLY A 238 7.00 -0.95 -57.73
C GLY A 238 7.19 0.37 -58.47
N GLY A 239 7.61 1.38 -57.71
CA GLY A 239 8.03 2.68 -58.21
C GLY A 239 9.25 3.12 -57.43
N ALA A 240 10.42 2.94 -58.03
CA ALA A 240 11.66 3.56 -57.59
C ALA A 240 11.54 5.08 -57.75
N GLY A 241 11.42 5.80 -56.63
CA GLY A 241 11.44 7.25 -56.59
C GLY A 241 12.76 7.74 -55.99
N ARG A 242 13.76 7.98 -56.85
CA ARG A 242 14.93 8.82 -56.51
C ARG A 242 14.46 10.26 -56.31
N GLY A 243 14.25 10.65 -55.05
CA GLY A 243 14.09 12.04 -54.66
C GLY A 243 15.46 12.67 -54.36
N VAL A 244 16.01 13.39 -55.33
CA VAL A 244 17.15 14.30 -55.12
C VAL A 244 16.68 15.43 -54.21
N LEU A 245 17.17 15.47 -52.97
CA LEU A 245 16.95 16.59 -52.06
C LEU A 245 17.70 17.82 -52.60
N ARG A 246 16.96 18.90 -52.85
CA ARG A 246 17.50 20.21 -53.23
C ARG A 246 18.33 20.79 -52.09
N ALA A 247 19.51 21.32 -52.43
CA ALA A 247 20.36 22.09 -51.53
C ALA A 247 19.58 23.34 -51.03
N GLY A 248 19.50 23.52 -49.71
CA GLY A 248 18.98 24.75 -49.10
C GLY A 248 17.86 24.61 -48.07
N GLN A 249 17.41 23.40 -47.70
CA GLN A 249 16.56 23.24 -46.52
C GLN A 249 17.44 23.08 -45.28
N ALA A 250 17.35 24.05 -44.37
CA ALA A 250 17.99 24.01 -43.07
C ALA A 250 17.65 22.69 -42.37
N LEU A 251 18.64 21.79 -42.30
CA LEU A 251 18.53 20.55 -41.56
C LEU A 251 18.22 20.89 -40.10
N ALA A 252 17.04 20.46 -39.63
CA ALA A 252 16.75 20.41 -38.21
C ALA A 252 17.92 19.71 -37.51
N ARG A 253 18.50 20.35 -36.50
CA ARG A 253 19.67 19.82 -35.78
C ARG A 253 19.35 18.39 -35.31
N PRO A 254 20.22 17.40 -35.58
CA PRO A 254 20.01 16.06 -35.07
C PRO A 254 19.92 16.09 -33.54
N HIS A 255 18.92 15.39 -32.98
CA HIS A 255 18.80 15.21 -31.54
C HIS A 255 20.09 14.57 -31.00
N GLY A 256 20.85 15.32 -30.20
CA GLY A 256 22.14 14.89 -29.63
C GLY A 256 23.38 15.64 -30.13
N ALA A 257 23.26 16.64 -31.00
CA ALA A 257 24.40 17.50 -31.34
C ALA A 257 24.93 18.24 -30.10
N ALA A 258 26.25 18.17 -29.87
CA ALA A 258 26.91 18.84 -28.74
C ALA A 258 26.62 20.35 -28.76
N ARG A 259 26.26 20.88 -27.59
CA ARG A 259 25.98 22.32 -27.41
C ARG A 259 27.25 23.11 -27.78
N PRO A 260 27.16 24.17 -28.60
CA PRO A 260 28.32 25.01 -28.87
C PRO A 260 28.87 25.57 -27.54
N PRO A 261 30.20 25.54 -27.32
CA PRO A 261 30.79 26.06 -26.11
C PRO A 261 30.50 27.57 -26.04
N GLY A 262 29.79 28.01 -24.98
CA GLY A 262 29.47 29.42 -24.74
C GLY A 262 28.02 29.85 -24.98
N GLY A 263 27.09 28.95 -25.28
CA GLY A 263 25.66 29.28 -25.28
C GLY A 263 25.09 29.31 -23.86
N GLU A 264 24.63 30.48 -23.40
CA GLU A 264 23.88 30.60 -22.15
C GLU A 264 22.75 29.55 -22.10
N ALA A 265 22.60 28.90 -20.95
CA ALA A 265 21.52 27.95 -20.76
C ALA A 265 20.20 28.73 -20.80
N ASP A 266 19.54 28.71 -21.95
CA ASP A 266 18.21 29.31 -22.10
C ASP A 266 17.28 28.76 -21.01
N PRO A 267 16.91 29.59 -20.00
CA PRO A 267 16.15 29.13 -18.86
C PRO A 267 14.74 28.73 -19.29
N GLU A 268 14.19 29.31 -20.36
CA GLU A 268 12.88 28.95 -20.88
C GLU A 268 12.88 27.54 -21.48
N MET A 269 13.92 27.19 -22.24
CA MET A 269 14.07 25.82 -22.75
C MET A 269 14.22 24.79 -21.61
N ALA A 270 14.97 25.11 -20.55
CA ALA A 270 15.13 24.22 -19.41
C ALA A 270 13.80 23.99 -18.65
N VAL A 271 13.01 25.05 -18.46
CA VAL A 271 11.66 24.96 -17.86
C VAL A 271 10.73 24.15 -18.75
N MET A 272 10.75 24.38 -20.07
CA MET A 272 9.92 23.64 -21.02
C MET A 272 10.25 22.15 -21.03
N ASP A 273 11.53 21.78 -20.94
CA ASP A 273 11.96 20.37 -20.86
C ASP A 273 11.52 19.71 -19.54
N HIS A 274 11.57 20.44 -18.41
CA HIS A 274 11.04 19.95 -17.14
C HIS A 274 9.52 19.76 -17.18
N LEU A 275 8.77 20.69 -17.77
CA LEU A 275 7.32 20.57 -17.92
C LEU A 275 6.94 19.40 -18.85
N ARG A 276 7.67 19.21 -19.95
CA ARG A 276 7.50 18.06 -20.84
C ARG A 276 7.76 16.75 -20.11
N THR A 277 8.87 16.67 -19.38
CA THR A 277 9.23 15.50 -18.56
C THR A 277 8.14 15.20 -17.55
N LEU A 278 7.68 16.21 -16.81
CA LEU A 278 6.63 16.10 -15.81
C LEU A 278 5.33 15.55 -16.41
N ARG A 279 4.87 16.13 -17.53
CA ARG A 279 3.63 15.71 -18.22
C ARG A 279 3.71 14.28 -18.74
N LEU A 280 4.82 13.92 -19.38
CA LEU A 280 4.99 12.57 -19.94
C LEU A 280 5.16 11.52 -18.84
N ALA A 281 5.90 11.83 -17.79
CA ALA A 281 6.05 10.95 -16.63
C ALA A 281 4.72 10.77 -15.87
N ALA A 282 3.89 11.82 -15.79
CA ALA A 282 2.55 11.74 -15.22
C ALA A 282 1.62 10.86 -16.06
N TRP A 283 1.64 11.02 -17.38
CA TRP A 283 0.88 10.15 -18.28
C TRP A 283 1.34 8.69 -18.20
N LEU A 284 2.65 8.45 -18.19
CA LEU A 284 3.22 7.11 -18.02
C LEU A 284 2.80 6.50 -16.68
N GLY A 285 2.88 7.28 -15.60
CA GLY A 285 2.43 6.87 -14.28
C GLY A 285 0.96 6.44 -14.30
N TRP A 286 0.07 7.27 -14.84
CA TRP A 286 -1.34 6.92 -14.99
C TRP A 286 -1.56 5.64 -15.79
N GLN A 287 -0.86 5.46 -16.92
CA GLN A 287 -0.98 4.26 -17.75
C GLN A 287 -0.55 2.99 -17.00
N ILE A 288 0.55 3.04 -16.26
CA ILE A 288 1.03 1.90 -15.46
C ILE A 288 0.02 1.54 -14.36
N GLU A 289 -0.55 2.55 -13.71
CA GLU A 289 -1.44 2.39 -12.56
C GLU A 289 -2.88 2.01 -12.96
N SER A 290 -3.37 2.42 -14.12
CA SER A 290 -4.75 2.18 -14.57
C SER A 290 -4.91 1.00 -15.53
N ASN A 291 -3.89 0.72 -16.35
CA ASN A 291 -4.00 -0.22 -17.48
C ASN A 291 -3.40 -1.61 -17.18
N TRP A 292 -3.17 -1.94 -15.90
CA TRP A 292 -2.64 -3.26 -15.53
C TRP A 292 -3.70 -4.37 -15.59
N ALA A 293 -4.99 -4.02 -15.66
CA ALA A 293 -6.11 -4.96 -15.62
C ALA A 293 -7.21 -4.59 -16.62
N ARG A 294 -8.10 -5.56 -16.86
CA ARG A 294 -9.38 -5.28 -17.52
C ARG A 294 -10.17 -4.23 -16.73
N PRO A 295 -10.90 -3.31 -17.38
CA PRO A 295 -11.57 -2.20 -16.70
C PRO A 295 -12.47 -2.62 -15.52
N LEU A 296 -13.21 -3.72 -15.67
CA LEU A 296 -14.08 -4.21 -14.60
C LEU A 296 -13.29 -4.69 -13.37
N LEU A 297 -12.17 -5.39 -13.56
CA LEU A 297 -11.33 -5.86 -12.46
C LEU A 297 -10.67 -4.67 -11.75
N PHE A 298 -10.16 -3.70 -12.52
CA PHE A 298 -9.61 -2.46 -12.00
C PHE A 298 -10.63 -1.67 -11.16
N LEU A 299 -11.88 -1.56 -11.64
CA LEU A 299 -12.95 -0.91 -10.89
C LEU A 299 -13.28 -1.68 -9.61
N THR A 300 -13.47 -3.01 -9.67
CA THR A 300 -13.73 -3.79 -8.46
C THR A 300 -12.62 -3.62 -7.42
N TYR A 301 -11.37 -3.58 -7.86
CA TYR A 301 -10.23 -3.37 -6.97
C TYR A 301 -10.24 -1.99 -6.33
N SER A 302 -10.50 -0.96 -7.14
CA SER A 302 -10.51 0.44 -6.70
C SER A 302 -11.64 0.72 -5.70
N PHE A 303 -12.74 -0.04 -5.74
CA PHE A 303 -13.86 0.11 -4.79
C PHE A 303 -13.69 -0.74 -3.53
N VAL A 304 -13.39 -2.03 -3.68
CA VAL A 304 -13.41 -2.97 -2.55
C VAL A 304 -12.31 -2.66 -1.55
N ARG A 305 -11.09 -2.34 -2.00
CA ARG A 305 -9.95 -2.18 -1.09
C ARG A 305 -10.10 -0.97 -0.15
N PRO A 306 -10.41 0.25 -0.62
CA PRO A 306 -10.61 1.40 0.27
C PRO A 306 -11.75 1.19 1.27
N ILE A 307 -12.87 0.63 0.81
CA ILE A 307 -14.05 0.38 1.66
C ILE A 307 -13.74 -0.68 2.72
N ALA A 308 -13.10 -1.79 2.36
CA ALA A 308 -12.73 -2.82 3.32
C ALA A 308 -11.77 -2.29 4.38
N ALA A 309 -10.76 -1.50 3.98
CA ALA A 309 -9.80 -0.91 4.91
C ALA A 309 -10.47 0.06 5.91
N THR A 310 -11.41 0.90 5.48
CA THR A 310 -12.14 1.78 6.39
C THR A 310 -13.16 1.05 7.25
N LEU A 311 -13.81 0.02 6.71
CA LEU A 311 -14.76 -0.81 7.46
C LEU A 311 -14.12 -1.52 8.65
N ILE A 312 -12.84 -1.90 8.58
CA ILE A 312 -12.14 -2.50 9.74
C ILE A 312 -12.22 -1.54 10.94
N LEU A 313 -11.86 -0.27 10.72
CA LEU A 313 -11.90 0.75 11.78
C LEU A 313 -13.32 1.09 12.20
N VAL A 314 -14.25 1.20 11.25
CA VAL A 314 -15.66 1.50 11.55
C VAL A 314 -16.29 0.39 12.40
N ILE A 315 -16.03 -0.88 12.10
CA ILE A 315 -16.54 -1.99 12.91
C ILE A 315 -15.91 -1.95 14.30
N MET A 316 -14.60 -1.73 14.40
CA MET A 316 -13.96 -1.57 15.71
C MET A 316 -14.57 -0.41 16.52
N TYR A 317 -14.93 0.71 15.88
CA TYR A 317 -15.68 1.80 16.51
C TYR A 317 -17.05 1.34 17.02
N LEU A 318 -17.84 0.73 16.14
CA LEU A 318 -19.22 0.30 16.42
C LEU A 318 -19.29 -0.76 17.51
N ILE A 319 -18.28 -1.63 17.62
CA ILE A 319 -18.21 -2.64 18.70
C ILE A 319 -18.14 -1.98 20.08
N ILE A 320 -17.45 -0.85 20.20
CA ILE A 320 -17.24 -0.16 21.47
C ILE A 320 -18.36 0.84 21.75
N LYS A 321 -18.69 1.66 20.76
CA LYS A 321 -19.62 2.77 20.89
C LYS A 321 -21.07 2.39 20.59
N GLN A 322 -21.32 1.17 20.07
CA GLN A 322 -22.61 0.57 19.69
C GLN A 322 -23.37 1.29 18.58
N ASP A 323 -23.24 2.62 18.49
CA ASP A 323 -23.88 3.46 17.50
C ASP A 323 -22.93 4.58 17.05
N VAL A 324 -22.97 4.91 15.75
CA VAL A 324 -22.27 6.07 15.17
C VAL A 324 -22.72 7.37 15.85
N ALA A 325 -24.02 7.47 16.17
CA ALA A 325 -24.62 8.66 16.74
C ALA A 325 -24.22 8.96 18.19
N SER A 326 -23.56 8.01 18.89
CA SER A 326 -23.15 8.18 20.28
C SER A 326 -22.12 9.31 20.47
N GLU A 327 -21.09 9.33 19.63
CA GLU A 327 -20.03 10.36 19.61
C GLU A 327 -19.66 10.74 18.15
N PRO A 328 -20.53 11.48 17.44
CA PRO A 328 -20.38 11.76 16.01
C PRO A 328 -19.05 12.44 15.67
N ALA A 329 -18.56 13.33 16.52
CA ALA A 329 -17.29 14.03 16.34
C ALA A 329 -16.10 13.06 16.36
N LEU A 330 -16.09 12.07 17.27
CA LEU A 330 -15.02 11.07 17.34
C LEU A 330 -15.09 10.12 16.14
N PHE A 331 -16.28 9.69 15.75
CA PHE A 331 -16.46 8.88 14.54
C PHE A 331 -15.91 9.59 13.29
N SER A 332 -16.34 10.84 13.05
CA SER A 332 -15.86 11.66 11.94
C SER A 332 -14.35 11.89 12.01
N TYR A 333 -13.80 12.14 13.20
CA TYR A 333 -12.35 12.31 13.42
C TYR A 333 -11.55 11.09 12.93
N VAL A 334 -11.97 9.90 13.36
CA VAL A 334 -11.34 8.62 13.01
C VAL A 334 -11.51 8.32 11.53
N TYR A 335 -12.73 8.45 11.01
CA TYR A 335 -13.09 8.07 9.65
C TYR A 335 -12.37 8.94 8.61
N LEU A 336 -12.37 10.26 8.81
CA LEU A 336 -11.66 11.20 7.94
C LEU A 336 -10.17 10.95 7.99
N GLY A 337 -9.61 10.77 9.18
CA GLY A 337 -8.20 10.53 9.35
C GLY A 337 -7.74 9.25 8.64
N ALA A 338 -8.46 8.14 8.82
CA ALA A 338 -8.22 6.90 8.09
C ALA A 338 -8.33 7.06 6.56
N THR A 339 -9.35 7.80 6.13
CA THR A 339 -9.61 8.02 4.71
C THR A 339 -8.51 8.85 4.05
N PHE A 340 -8.18 10.02 4.60
CA PHE A 340 -7.13 10.88 4.05
C PHE A 340 -5.73 10.31 4.25
N TYR A 341 -5.52 9.42 5.22
CA TYR A 341 -4.26 8.67 5.34
C TYR A 341 -3.94 7.83 4.08
N MET A 342 -4.94 7.48 3.26
CA MET A 342 -4.71 6.81 1.98
C MET A 342 -3.83 7.63 1.02
N PHE A 343 -3.82 8.96 1.12
CA PHE A 343 -2.85 9.78 0.38
C PHE A 343 -1.43 9.57 0.89
N VAL A 344 -1.24 9.50 2.21
CA VAL A 344 0.08 9.26 2.81
C VAL A 344 0.62 7.93 2.33
N SER A 345 -0.16 6.86 2.48
CA SER A 345 0.25 5.51 2.07
C SER A 345 0.49 5.42 0.56
N SER A 346 -0.35 6.05 -0.27
CA SER A 346 -0.24 5.91 -1.72
C SER A 346 0.84 6.80 -2.33
N VAL A 347 1.00 8.04 -1.86
CA VAL A 347 1.94 9.02 -2.44
C VAL A 347 3.35 8.76 -1.93
N VAL A 348 3.55 8.64 -0.62
CA VAL A 348 4.89 8.48 -0.02
C VAL A 348 5.50 7.14 -0.46
N PHE A 349 4.76 6.05 -0.35
CA PHE A 349 5.24 4.74 -0.78
C PHE A 349 5.22 4.59 -2.29
N GLY A 350 4.22 5.15 -2.98
CA GLY A 350 4.11 5.05 -4.42
C GLY A 350 5.31 5.65 -5.14
N ILE A 351 5.79 6.83 -4.72
CA ILE A 351 6.99 7.46 -5.29
C ILE A 351 8.23 6.59 -5.04
N THR A 352 8.36 6.05 -3.83
CA THR A 352 9.53 5.23 -3.49
C THR A 352 9.53 3.90 -4.27
N TYR A 353 8.35 3.31 -4.47
CA TYR A 353 8.17 2.10 -5.25
C TYR A 353 8.49 2.29 -6.73
N VAL A 354 8.32 3.51 -7.29
CA VAL A 354 8.73 3.80 -8.69
C VAL A 354 10.20 3.49 -8.90
N ILE A 355 11.08 3.84 -7.96
CA ILE A 355 12.51 3.52 -8.07
C ILE A 355 12.76 2.02 -8.06
N HIS A 356 12.07 1.29 -7.18
CA HIS A 356 12.21 -0.15 -7.09
C HIS A 356 11.68 -0.84 -8.37
N ALA A 357 10.51 -0.43 -8.86
CA ALA A 357 9.93 -0.94 -10.10
C ALA A 357 10.82 -0.63 -11.31
N ASP A 358 11.28 0.61 -11.48
CA ASP A 358 12.11 0.99 -12.61
C ASP A 358 13.52 0.37 -12.53
N ARG A 359 14.03 0.08 -11.33
CA ARG A 359 15.33 -0.60 -11.12
C ARG A 359 15.25 -2.11 -11.32
N GLU A 360 14.36 -2.79 -10.59
CA GLU A 360 14.39 -4.25 -10.45
C GLU A 360 13.46 -4.92 -11.45
N HIS A 361 12.23 -4.42 -11.56
CA HIS A 361 11.22 -5.05 -12.40
C HIS A 361 11.38 -4.69 -13.89
N TYR A 362 11.53 -3.40 -14.20
CA TYR A 362 11.65 -2.92 -15.57
C TYR A 362 13.10 -2.75 -16.02
N GLN A 363 14.05 -2.61 -15.10
CA GLN A 363 15.48 -2.37 -15.39
C GLN A 363 15.74 -1.19 -16.34
N THR A 364 14.83 -0.20 -16.32
CA THR A 364 14.85 1.02 -17.12
C THR A 364 15.50 2.18 -16.39
N LEU A 365 15.79 2.06 -15.09
CA LEU A 365 16.39 3.14 -14.30
C LEU A 365 17.68 3.67 -14.95
N ARG A 366 18.56 2.80 -15.45
CA ARG A 366 19.76 3.19 -16.23
C ARG A 366 19.43 4.02 -17.47
N ASN A 367 18.37 3.65 -18.20
CA ASN A 367 17.95 4.34 -19.42
C ASN A 367 17.38 5.72 -19.10
N ILE A 368 16.65 5.85 -17.99
CA ILE A 368 16.15 7.12 -17.46
C ILE A 368 17.34 8.01 -17.08
N TYR A 369 18.38 7.43 -16.45
CA TYR A 369 19.56 8.17 -16.00
C TYR A 369 20.46 8.71 -17.11
N ILE A 370 20.56 8.01 -18.25
CA ILE A 370 21.35 8.49 -19.41
C ILE A 370 20.56 9.49 -20.27
N SER A 371 19.24 9.54 -20.13
CA SER A 371 18.41 10.49 -20.86
C SER A 371 18.57 11.92 -20.30
N PRO A 372 18.42 12.96 -21.12
CA PRO A 372 18.62 14.35 -20.70
C PRO A 372 17.44 14.88 -19.86
N ILE A 373 17.02 14.14 -18.84
CA ILE A 373 15.92 14.51 -17.95
C ILE A 373 16.35 14.48 -16.48
N SER A 374 15.71 15.30 -15.66
CA SER A 374 15.91 15.27 -14.22
C SER A 374 15.13 14.12 -13.61
N LEU A 375 15.81 13.17 -12.95
CA LEU A 375 15.15 12.08 -12.23
C LEU A 375 14.19 12.60 -11.17
N TYR A 376 14.53 13.71 -10.51
CA TYR A 376 13.67 14.32 -9.48
C TYR A 376 12.32 14.77 -10.08
N VAL A 377 12.35 15.43 -11.24
CA VAL A 377 11.13 15.87 -11.95
C VAL A 377 10.36 14.69 -12.52
N TYR A 378 11.07 13.67 -13.00
CA TYR A 378 10.47 12.41 -13.45
C TYR A 378 9.68 11.73 -12.33
N LEU A 379 10.25 11.64 -11.12
CA LEU A 379 9.58 11.05 -9.95
C LEU A 379 8.38 11.87 -9.50
N ILE A 380 8.45 13.21 -9.51
CA ILE A 380 7.28 14.08 -9.26
C ILE A 380 6.19 13.81 -10.29
N GLY A 381 6.54 13.66 -11.57
CA GLY A 381 5.58 13.30 -12.61
C GLY A 381 4.92 11.95 -12.35
N ARG A 382 5.71 10.93 -12.04
CA ARG A 382 5.19 9.59 -11.66
C ARG A 382 4.30 9.64 -10.42
N ALA A 383 4.52 10.57 -9.49
CA ALA A 383 3.68 10.77 -8.31
C ALA A 383 2.24 11.14 -8.66
N THR A 384 2.00 11.83 -9.78
CA THR A 384 0.65 12.26 -10.19
C THR A 384 -0.31 11.07 -10.32
N GLY A 385 0.14 9.95 -10.89
CA GLY A 385 -0.69 8.74 -10.97
C GLY A 385 -1.08 8.20 -9.59
N LYS A 386 -0.16 8.27 -8.62
CA LYS A 386 -0.40 7.85 -7.23
C LYS A 386 -1.35 8.78 -6.49
N VAL A 387 -1.22 10.09 -6.71
CA VAL A 387 -2.15 11.11 -6.17
C VAL A 387 -3.56 10.89 -6.73
N LEU A 388 -3.69 10.63 -8.04
CA LEU A 388 -5.00 10.39 -8.67
C LEU A 388 -5.68 9.14 -8.13
N LEU A 389 -4.94 8.03 -7.99
CA LEU A 389 -5.49 6.81 -7.38
C LEU A 389 -5.89 7.02 -5.93
N ALA A 390 -5.08 7.75 -5.15
CA ALA A 390 -5.41 8.07 -3.76
C ALA A 390 -6.65 8.96 -3.67
N ALA A 391 -6.78 9.96 -4.54
CA ALA A 391 -7.96 10.80 -4.61
C ALA A 391 -9.21 9.99 -4.96
N LEU A 392 -9.12 9.06 -5.92
CA LEU A 392 -10.21 8.14 -6.24
C LEU A 392 -10.62 7.29 -5.03
N ALA A 393 -9.64 6.72 -4.31
CA ALA A 393 -9.89 5.92 -3.11
C ALA A 393 -10.55 6.75 -1.99
N VAL A 394 -10.09 7.99 -1.78
CA VAL A 394 -10.66 8.92 -0.81
C VAL A 394 -12.08 9.31 -1.18
N ILE A 395 -12.36 9.63 -2.45
CA ILE A 395 -13.70 9.96 -2.92
C ILE A 395 -14.64 8.77 -2.72
N ILE A 396 -14.21 7.56 -3.08
CA ILE A 396 -15.01 6.34 -2.88
C ILE A 396 -15.30 6.13 -1.39
N SER A 397 -14.27 6.27 -0.54
CA SER A 397 -14.42 6.11 0.91
C SER A 397 -15.33 7.18 1.52
N LEU A 398 -15.18 8.46 1.18
CA LEU A 398 -16.07 9.52 1.67
C LEU A 398 -17.51 9.30 1.20
N THR A 399 -17.71 8.95 -0.07
CA THR A 399 -19.03 8.65 -0.62
C THR A 399 -19.68 7.48 0.12
N PHE A 400 -18.92 6.41 0.40
CA PHE A 400 -19.38 5.28 1.19
C PHE A 400 -19.74 5.70 2.63
N GLY A 401 -18.91 6.54 3.26
CA GLY A 401 -19.16 7.04 4.61
C GLY A 401 -20.45 7.83 4.70
N VAL A 402 -20.70 8.74 3.75
CA VAL A 402 -21.92 9.56 3.71
C VAL A 402 -23.15 8.71 3.39
N LEU A 403 -23.09 7.88 2.35
CA LEU A 403 -24.27 7.16 1.86
C LEU A 403 -24.64 5.92 2.70
N VAL A 404 -23.66 5.24 3.29
CA VAL A 404 -23.87 3.94 3.96
C VAL A 404 -23.72 4.06 5.48
N LEU A 405 -22.75 4.83 5.95
CA LEU A 405 -22.46 4.95 7.40
C LEU A 405 -23.14 6.14 8.06
N GLY A 406 -23.86 6.97 7.30
CA GLY A 406 -24.53 8.16 7.83
C GLY A 406 -23.57 9.23 8.31
N LEU A 407 -22.36 9.32 7.73
CA LEU A 407 -21.39 10.36 8.05
C LEU A 407 -22.03 11.75 7.81
N PRO A 408 -22.12 12.63 8.82
CA PRO A 408 -22.80 13.91 8.71
C PRO A 408 -21.94 14.92 7.93
N LEU A 409 -21.74 14.73 6.62
CA LEU A 409 -20.93 15.64 5.81
C LEU A 409 -21.83 16.54 4.97
N ASP A 410 -21.90 17.82 5.33
CA ASP A 410 -22.55 18.83 4.51
C ASP A 410 -21.51 19.59 3.67
N LEU A 411 -21.56 19.39 2.36
CA LEU A 411 -20.65 20.04 1.40
C LEU A 411 -20.79 21.57 1.36
N LEU A 412 -21.92 22.11 1.81
CA LEU A 412 -22.17 23.55 1.88
C LEU A 412 -21.50 24.19 3.09
N LEU A 413 -21.27 23.43 4.16
CA LEU A 413 -20.64 23.91 5.39
C LEU A 413 -19.12 23.75 5.38
N VAL A 414 -18.56 23.04 4.40
CA VAL A 414 -17.10 22.89 4.24
C VAL A 414 -16.43 24.25 4.05
N ASP A 415 -15.39 24.53 4.84
CA ASP A 415 -14.52 25.69 4.67
C ASP A 415 -13.56 25.44 3.50
N TRP A 416 -14.03 25.69 2.28
CA TRP A 416 -13.25 25.58 1.05
C TRP A 416 -11.99 26.47 1.04
N PRO A 417 -12.04 27.73 1.51
CA PRO A 417 -10.84 28.57 1.68
C PRO A 417 -9.75 27.94 2.55
N LEU A 418 -10.09 27.15 3.58
CA LEU A 418 -9.13 26.42 4.39
C LEU A 418 -8.72 25.08 3.74
N PHE A 419 -9.70 24.35 3.18
CA PHE A 419 -9.50 23.01 2.62
C PHE A 419 -8.55 23.01 1.42
N VAL A 420 -8.73 23.93 0.46
CA VAL A 420 -7.95 23.91 -0.81
C VAL A 420 -6.46 24.16 -0.56
N PRO A 421 -6.03 25.22 0.18
CA PRO A 421 -4.63 25.41 0.52
C PRO A 421 -4.05 24.25 1.36
N THR A 422 -4.85 23.71 2.29
CA THR A 422 -4.46 22.55 3.11
C THR A 422 -4.13 21.34 2.22
N MET A 423 -4.97 21.05 1.23
CA MET A 423 -4.75 19.95 0.28
C MET A 423 -3.53 20.20 -0.59
N VAL A 424 -3.33 21.42 -1.11
CA VAL A 424 -2.17 21.75 -1.94
C VAL A 424 -0.86 21.61 -1.15
N LEU A 425 -0.78 22.20 0.05
CA LEU A 425 0.40 22.12 0.90
C LEU A 425 0.64 20.70 1.42
N GLY A 426 -0.42 20.01 1.85
CA GLY A 426 -0.35 18.62 2.29
C GLY A 426 0.19 17.70 1.21
N LEU A 427 -0.36 17.74 0.00
CA LEU A 427 0.12 16.92 -1.12
C LEU A 427 1.56 17.27 -1.50
N ALA A 428 1.94 18.55 -1.50
CA ALA A 428 3.33 18.96 -1.73
C ALA A 428 4.27 18.38 -0.66
N CYS A 429 3.85 18.38 0.61
CA CYS A 429 4.59 17.77 1.71
C CYS A 429 4.73 16.25 1.53
N LEU A 430 3.65 15.54 1.18
CA LEU A 430 3.68 14.09 0.94
C LEU A 430 4.60 13.72 -0.23
N VAL A 431 4.60 14.52 -1.30
CA VAL A 431 5.53 14.34 -2.42
C VAL A 431 6.97 14.57 -1.95
N ALA A 432 7.24 15.60 -1.14
CA ALA A 432 8.57 15.84 -0.58
C ALA A 432 9.05 14.66 0.30
N LEU A 433 8.19 14.14 1.18
CA LEU A 433 8.49 12.96 2.00
C LEU A 433 8.77 11.72 1.14
N GLY A 434 7.92 11.46 0.14
CA GLY A 434 8.13 10.35 -0.80
C GLY A 434 9.44 10.46 -1.58
N LEU A 435 9.83 11.67 -2.00
CA LEU A 435 11.10 11.91 -2.69
C LEU A 435 12.31 11.73 -1.76
N ALA A 436 12.19 12.07 -0.47
CA ALA A 436 13.25 11.84 0.51
C ALA A 436 13.50 10.33 0.68
N LEU A 437 12.43 9.54 0.81
CA LEU A 437 12.49 8.08 0.86
C LEU A 437 12.97 7.46 -0.45
N ALA A 438 12.57 8.03 -1.59
CA ALA A 438 13.08 7.65 -2.90
C ALA A 438 14.60 7.83 -2.99
N GLY A 439 15.14 8.93 -2.44
CA GLY A 439 16.58 9.14 -2.29
C GLY A 439 17.24 8.01 -1.49
N ILE A 440 16.69 7.64 -0.33
CA ILE A 440 17.20 6.51 0.47
C ILE A 440 17.15 5.20 -0.32
N SER A 441 16.04 4.93 -1.01
CA SER A 441 15.83 3.75 -1.86
C SER A 441 16.89 3.62 -2.96
N LEU A 442 17.43 4.73 -3.47
CA LEU A 442 18.57 4.68 -4.41
C LEU A 442 19.81 4.00 -3.80
N LEU A 443 20.01 4.14 -2.50
CA LEU A 443 21.19 3.62 -1.77
C LEU A 443 20.99 2.22 -1.19
N THR A 444 19.73 1.82 -0.93
CA THR A 444 19.35 0.63 -0.15
C THR A 444 18.44 -0.32 -0.94
N ALA A 445 18.92 -0.86 -2.08
CA ALA A 445 18.12 -1.75 -2.93
C ALA A 445 17.48 -2.93 -2.15
N LYS A 446 18.26 -3.63 -1.32
CA LYS A 446 17.80 -4.78 -0.53
C LYS A 446 16.76 -4.48 0.56
N HIS A 447 16.77 -3.27 1.12
CA HIS A 447 16.01 -2.93 2.33
C HIS A 447 14.95 -1.86 2.10
N SER A 448 14.79 -1.40 0.87
CA SER A 448 13.91 -0.27 0.54
C SER A 448 12.48 -0.49 1.04
N THR A 449 11.91 -1.68 0.78
CA THR A 449 10.54 -2.00 1.19
C THR A 449 10.33 -1.92 2.70
N SER A 450 11.20 -2.57 3.49
CA SER A 450 11.09 -2.56 4.96
C SER A 450 11.30 -1.17 5.56
N ILE A 451 12.21 -0.36 4.98
CA ILE A 451 12.42 1.03 5.41
C ILE A 451 11.15 1.85 5.15
N ASN A 452 10.51 1.67 3.99
CA ASN A 452 9.28 2.39 3.66
C ASN A 452 8.16 1.99 4.61
N GLU A 453 7.91 0.70 4.78
CA GLU A 453 6.89 0.19 5.69
C GLU A 453 7.12 0.69 7.12
N GLY A 454 8.36 0.74 7.60
CA GLY A 454 8.70 1.28 8.92
C GLY A 454 8.43 2.77 9.05
N VAL A 455 8.89 3.57 8.09
CA VAL A 455 8.65 5.02 8.13
C VAL A 455 7.16 5.33 8.07
N GLY A 456 6.40 4.69 7.18
CA GLY A 456 4.96 4.97 7.13
C GLY A 456 4.16 4.30 8.24
N GLY A 457 4.61 3.19 8.83
CA GLY A 457 4.03 2.65 10.07
C GLY A 457 4.23 3.60 11.24
N LEU A 458 5.42 4.22 11.36
CA LEU A 458 5.71 5.24 12.37
C LEU A 458 4.88 6.49 12.16
N VAL A 459 4.76 6.97 10.91
CA VAL A 459 3.92 8.13 10.59
C VAL A 459 2.45 7.82 10.93
N TYR A 460 1.93 6.65 10.56
CA TYR A 460 0.55 6.24 10.87
C TYR A 460 0.27 6.25 12.38
N LEU A 461 1.19 5.69 13.17
CA LEU A 461 1.10 5.62 14.62
C LEU A 461 1.19 7.00 15.28
N LEU A 462 2.11 7.85 14.84
CA LEU A 462 2.47 9.06 15.57
C LEU A 462 1.74 10.32 15.09
N CYS A 463 1.17 10.33 13.87
CA CYS A 463 0.51 11.52 13.33
C CYS A 463 -0.96 11.67 13.75
N GLY A 464 -1.47 10.78 14.62
CA GLY A 464 -2.87 10.79 15.03
C GLY A 464 -3.83 10.52 13.86
N ALA A 465 -3.47 9.57 12.98
CA ALA A 465 -4.27 9.28 11.79
C ALA A 465 -5.66 8.73 12.15
N VAL A 466 -5.72 7.77 13.08
CA VAL A 466 -6.98 7.08 13.43
C VAL A 466 -7.39 7.27 14.87
N PHE A 467 -6.63 8.03 15.66
CA PHE A 467 -6.96 8.40 17.03
C PHE A 467 -6.33 9.77 17.38
N PRO A 468 -6.86 10.48 18.38
CA PRO A 468 -6.26 11.70 18.91
C PRO A 468 -4.82 11.52 19.39
N ILE A 469 -3.93 12.44 19.03
CA ILE A 469 -2.52 12.39 19.46
C ILE A 469 -2.38 12.38 21.00
N THR A 470 -3.34 12.96 21.72
CA THR A 470 -3.38 13.04 23.20
C THR A 470 -3.38 11.69 23.91
N VAL A 471 -3.75 10.61 23.21
CA VAL A 471 -3.77 9.24 23.75
C VAL A 471 -2.37 8.61 23.76
N LEU A 472 -1.43 9.15 22.96
CA LEU A 472 -0.04 8.71 22.98
C LEU A 472 0.66 9.14 24.28
N PRO A 473 1.70 8.41 24.72
CA PRO A 473 2.58 8.88 25.79
C PRO A 473 3.28 10.19 25.39
N ALA A 474 3.72 10.98 26.38
CA ALA A 474 4.29 12.32 26.16
C ALA A 474 5.42 12.37 25.12
N TRP A 475 6.29 11.35 25.07
CA TRP A 475 7.34 11.25 24.06
C TRP A 475 6.76 11.04 22.64
N GLY A 476 5.69 10.25 22.52
CA GLY A 476 5.01 9.98 21.26
C GLY A 476 4.29 11.22 20.74
N GLN A 477 3.67 11.99 21.64
CA GLN A 477 3.09 13.30 21.32
C GLN A 477 4.14 14.28 20.81
N ALA A 478 5.28 14.38 21.51
CA ALA A 478 6.37 15.26 21.11
C ALA A 478 6.88 14.95 19.69
N ILE A 479 7.05 13.66 19.36
CA ILE A 479 7.44 13.25 18.00
C ILE A 479 6.32 13.53 17.00
N GLY A 480 5.07 13.19 17.32
CA GLY A 480 3.93 13.41 16.43
C GLY A 480 3.75 14.88 16.03
N LEU A 481 4.03 15.82 16.94
CA LEU A 481 4.00 17.25 16.66
C LEU A 481 5.15 17.73 15.75
N THR A 482 6.20 16.93 15.53
CA THR A 482 7.23 17.26 14.52
C THR A 482 6.83 16.82 13.11
N ILE A 483 5.83 15.93 13.00
CA ILE A 483 5.42 15.33 11.73
C ILE A 483 4.43 16.28 11.02
N PRO A 484 4.72 16.71 9.77
CA PRO A 484 3.85 17.63 9.04
C PRO A 484 2.45 17.06 8.74
N VAL A 485 2.37 15.73 8.60
CA VAL A 485 1.12 14.99 8.37
C VAL A 485 0.11 15.21 9.49
N THR A 486 0.58 15.44 10.73
CA THR A 486 -0.28 15.73 11.89
C THR A 486 -1.08 17.02 11.67
N TYR A 487 -0.39 18.09 11.25
CA TYR A 487 -1.01 19.39 10.97
C TYR A 487 -1.93 19.32 9.75
N TRP A 488 -1.52 18.55 8.74
CA TRP A 488 -2.33 18.37 7.53
C TRP A 488 -3.65 17.64 7.83
N LEU A 489 -3.62 16.52 8.55
CA LEU A 489 -4.84 15.78 8.91
C LEU A 489 -5.75 16.59 9.83
N GLU A 490 -5.19 17.36 10.77
CA GLU A 490 -5.97 18.25 11.62
C GLU A 490 -6.72 19.31 10.80
N LEU A 491 -6.03 20.01 9.89
CA LEU A 491 -6.66 21.03 9.03
C LEU A 491 -7.70 20.43 8.07
N VAL A 492 -7.47 19.23 7.55
CA VAL A 492 -8.48 18.51 6.73
C VAL A 492 -9.74 18.26 7.56
N ARG A 493 -9.60 17.83 8.82
CA ARG A 493 -10.74 17.61 9.71
C ARG A 493 -11.48 18.92 10.03
N ARG A 494 -10.77 19.98 10.40
CA ARG A 494 -11.36 21.29 10.73
C ARG A 494 -12.05 21.95 9.54
N SER A 495 -11.46 21.82 8.35
CA SER A 495 -12.07 22.39 7.13
C SER A 495 -13.31 21.64 6.65
N LEU A 496 -13.40 20.32 6.87
CA LEU A 496 -14.58 19.53 6.53
C LEU A 496 -15.70 19.64 7.57
N TYR A 497 -15.37 19.95 8.83
CA TYR A 497 -16.29 20.00 9.97
C TYR A 497 -16.03 21.23 10.87
N PRO A 498 -16.22 22.45 10.33
CA PRO A 498 -15.94 23.66 11.10
C PRO A 498 -16.91 23.78 12.28
N GLY A 499 -16.40 23.97 13.49
CA GLY A 499 -17.22 24.24 14.68
C GLY A 499 -17.98 23.04 15.28
N GLU A 500 -17.77 21.81 14.82
CA GLU A 500 -18.42 20.60 15.38
C GLU A 500 -17.65 19.96 16.56
N GLY A 501 -16.78 20.72 17.23
CA GLY A 501 -16.01 20.23 18.38
C GLY A 501 -14.86 19.27 18.02
N ILE A 502 -14.68 18.94 16.74
CA ILE A 502 -13.55 18.13 16.23
C ILE A 502 -12.20 18.78 16.57
N GLU A 503 -12.15 20.11 16.60
CA GLU A 503 -10.98 20.92 17.01
C GLU A 503 -10.47 20.62 18.42
N VAL A 504 -11.36 20.19 19.31
CA VAL A 504 -11.07 19.87 20.72
C VAL A 504 -10.40 18.49 20.84
N LEU A 505 -10.70 17.58 19.89
CA LEU A 505 -10.22 16.20 19.93
C LEU A 505 -8.74 16.09 19.51
N GLY A 506 -8.28 16.89 18.54
CA GLY A 506 -6.99 16.71 17.89
C GLY A 506 -5.73 17.00 18.73
N GLY A 507 -5.86 17.52 19.95
CA GLY A 507 -4.73 17.93 20.80
C GLY A 507 -4.08 19.26 20.37
N LEU A 508 -4.58 19.89 19.31
CA LEU A 508 -4.15 21.20 18.79
C LEU A 508 -5.19 22.31 19.07
N GLN A 509 -6.09 22.09 20.02
CA GLN A 509 -7.17 23.02 20.37
C GLN A 509 -6.69 24.43 20.79
N GLY A 510 -5.45 24.54 21.29
CA GLY A 510 -4.85 25.83 21.68
C GLY A 510 -4.35 26.68 20.51
N PHE A 511 -4.37 26.15 19.28
CA PHE A 511 -3.86 26.80 18.08
C PHE A 511 -5.00 27.11 17.12
N THR A 512 -4.98 28.32 16.55
CA THR A 512 -5.91 28.73 15.50
C THR A 512 -5.55 28.07 14.17
N ASP A 513 -6.51 27.92 13.27
CA ASP A 513 -6.28 27.27 11.97
C ASP A 513 -5.19 27.96 11.15
N GLY A 514 -5.10 29.29 11.23
CA GLY A 514 -4.01 30.06 10.61
C GLY A 514 -2.63 29.70 11.16
N THR A 515 -2.51 29.44 12.47
CA THR A 515 -1.23 29.01 13.06
C THR A 515 -0.87 27.58 12.68
N ILE A 516 -1.85 26.68 12.61
CA ILE A 516 -1.62 25.30 12.15
C ILE A 516 -1.25 25.28 10.67
N MET A 517 -1.89 26.12 9.84
CA MET A 517 -1.53 26.32 8.45
C MET A 517 -0.09 26.84 8.31
N LEU A 518 0.34 27.76 9.17
CA LEU A 518 1.72 28.21 9.20
C LEU A 518 2.68 27.07 9.58
N PHE A 519 2.35 26.24 10.56
CA PHE A 519 3.14 25.05 10.89
C PHE A 519 3.23 24.08 9.71
N LEU A 520 2.13 23.84 9.00
CA LEU A 520 2.13 23.02 7.79
C LEU A 520 2.98 23.65 6.68
N LEU A 521 2.90 24.96 6.46
CA LEU A 521 3.71 25.66 5.45
C LEU A 521 5.21 25.57 5.77
N VAL A 522 5.59 25.91 7.00
CA VAL A 522 6.99 25.90 7.45
C VAL A 522 7.56 24.49 7.39
N SER A 523 6.81 23.50 7.89
CA SER A 523 7.24 22.10 7.82
C SER A 523 7.30 21.60 6.37
N THR A 524 6.36 21.96 5.50
CA THR A 524 6.41 21.62 4.07
C THR A 524 7.66 22.18 3.40
N LEU A 525 8.01 23.43 3.65
CA LEU A 525 9.24 24.05 3.14
C LEU A 525 10.49 23.35 3.69
N ALA A 526 10.54 23.07 4.99
CA ALA A 526 11.66 22.39 5.64
C ALA A 526 11.85 20.97 5.10
N PHE A 527 10.79 20.18 4.98
CA PHE A 527 10.84 18.82 4.43
C PHE A 527 11.13 18.80 2.93
N THR A 528 10.69 19.80 2.17
CA THR A 528 11.06 19.95 0.75
C THR A 528 12.56 20.23 0.61
N ALA A 529 13.10 21.14 1.42
CA ALA A 529 14.53 21.43 1.43
C ALA A 529 15.36 20.20 1.86
N LEU A 530 14.91 19.50 2.90
CA LEU A 530 15.52 18.24 3.37
C LEU A 530 15.48 17.16 2.27
N SER A 531 14.33 16.98 1.62
CA SER A 531 14.14 16.03 0.53
C SER A 531 15.09 16.29 -0.63
N LEU A 532 15.22 17.56 -1.05
CA LEU A 532 16.17 17.96 -2.08
C LEU A 532 17.62 17.68 -1.67
N ALA A 533 18.00 17.98 -0.43
CA ALA A 533 19.35 17.72 0.09
C ALA A 533 19.66 16.21 0.12
N MET A 534 18.75 15.42 0.71
CA MET A 534 18.86 13.96 0.80
C MET A 534 18.92 13.31 -0.58
N PHE A 535 18.03 13.71 -1.49
CA PHE A 535 17.97 13.16 -2.85
C PHE A 535 19.25 13.48 -3.62
N ARG A 536 19.75 14.73 -3.56
CA ARG A 536 21.00 15.13 -4.22
C ARG A 536 22.20 14.38 -3.64
N GLN A 537 22.26 14.21 -2.32
CA GLN A 537 23.34 13.45 -1.67
C GLN A 537 23.27 11.97 -2.06
N ALA A 538 22.08 11.38 -2.01
CA ALA A 538 21.87 9.99 -2.39
C ALA A 538 22.20 9.74 -3.87
N ASP A 539 21.77 10.61 -4.77
CA ASP A 539 22.09 10.51 -6.20
C ASP A 539 23.62 10.55 -6.44
N ARG A 540 24.31 11.50 -5.80
CA ARG A 540 25.79 11.60 -5.88
C ARG A 540 26.47 10.32 -5.38
N VAL A 541 26.04 9.81 -4.23
CA VAL A 541 26.62 8.59 -3.63
C VAL A 541 26.29 7.36 -4.47
N ALA A 542 25.06 7.26 -4.99
CA ALA A 542 24.62 6.14 -5.82
C ALA A 542 25.43 6.07 -7.12
N ARG A 543 25.67 7.21 -7.77
CA ARG A 543 26.55 7.30 -8.96
C ARG A 543 27.99 6.92 -8.64
N ARG A 544 28.57 7.51 -7.58
CA ARG A 544 29.97 7.24 -7.19
C ARG A 544 30.22 5.78 -6.85
N LYS A 545 29.24 5.10 -6.23
CA LYS A 545 29.35 3.71 -5.78
C LYS A 545 28.76 2.70 -6.77
N GLY A 546 28.32 3.12 -7.96
CA GLY A 546 27.71 2.24 -8.96
C GLY A 546 26.42 1.55 -8.48
N LYS A 547 25.67 2.14 -7.54
CA LYS A 547 24.49 1.52 -6.92
C LYS A 547 23.20 1.65 -7.75
N LEU A 548 23.22 2.41 -8.85
CA LEU A 548 22.02 2.66 -9.65
C LEU A 548 21.48 1.37 -10.27
N ASP A 549 22.38 0.52 -10.76
CA ASP A 549 22.07 -0.73 -11.46
C ASP A 549 22.18 -1.97 -10.57
N MET A 550 22.37 -1.76 -9.26
CA MET A 550 22.49 -2.85 -8.29
C MET A 550 21.11 -3.48 -8.07
N ILE A 551 20.84 -4.55 -8.82
CA ILE A 551 19.69 -5.42 -8.62
C ILE A 551 19.94 -6.39 -7.46
N THR A 552 18.88 -6.80 -6.78
CA THR A 552 18.93 -7.62 -5.58
C THR A 552 19.03 -9.12 -5.85
N THR A 553 18.99 -9.54 -7.13
CA THR A 553 18.85 -10.92 -7.66
C THR A 553 18.89 -11.97 -6.56
N TYR A 554 17.70 -12.29 -6.02
CA TYR A 554 17.49 -13.44 -5.14
C TYR A 554 17.31 -14.70 -5.96
#